data_AF-A0A4U1L1C2-F1
#
_entry.id   AF-A0A4U1L1C2-F1
#
_cell.length_a   1.000
_cell.length_b   1.000
_cell.length_c   1.000
_cell.angle_alpha   90.00
_cell.angle_beta   90.00
_cell.angle_gamma   90.00
#
_symmetry.space_group_name_H-M   'P 1'
#
loop_
_entity.id
_entity.type
_entity.pdbx_description
1 polymer ?
#
loop_
_entity_poly.entity_id
_entity_poly.type
_entity_poly.pdbx_seq_one_letter_code
_entity_poly.pdbx_strand_id
1 'polypeptide(L)' 'MHPTLTLCLSREAHHRELSAAATLDNVRRVADAAAAAWAKEGMAAAGREARAKRVRVELPSADHRQLSANPDRGFADGG' A
#
# COMPACT_ATOMS: atom_id res chain seq x y z
N MET A 1 6.62 7.89 1.89
CA MET A 1 6.46 6.66 1.07
C MET A 1 5.92 5.56 1.99
N HIS A 2 4.85 4.85 1.62
CA HIS A 2 4.37 3.72 2.43
C HIS A 2 5.03 2.42 1.95
N PRO A 3 5.44 1.52 2.85
CA PRO A 3 5.99 0.24 2.46
C PRO A 3 4.93 -0.62 1.78
N THR A 4 5.37 -1.40 0.79
CA THR A 4 4.55 -2.37 0.06
C THR A 4 4.37 -3.65 0.88
N LEU A 5 3.34 -4.44 0.56
CA LEU A 5 3.10 -5.73 1.20
C LEU A 5 4.33 -6.65 1.07
N THR A 6 4.91 -6.75 -0.12
CA THR A 6 6.10 -7.57 -0.38
C THR A 6 7.29 -7.17 0.48
N LEU A 7 7.54 -5.85 0.64
CA LEU A 7 8.62 -5.37 1.49
C LEU A 7 8.38 -5.74 2.95
N CYS A 8 7.13 -5.60 3.44
CA CYS A 8 6.79 -5.95 4.81
C CYS A 8 7.00 -7.44 5.08
N LEU A 9 6.54 -8.31 4.17
CA LEU A 9 6.74 -9.77 4.30
C LEU A 9 8.22 -10.16 4.27
N SER A 10 9.01 -9.54 3.38
CA SER A 10 10.45 -9.79 3.31
C SER A 10 11.16 -9.39 4.60
N ARG A 11 10.80 -8.24 5.18
CA ARG A 11 11.39 -7.77 6.44
C ARG A 11 10.95 -8.61 7.63
N GLU A 12 9.69 -9.03 7.68
CA GLU A 12 9.21 -9.96 8.69
C GLU A 12 10.02 -11.26 8.68
N ALA A 13 10.16 -11.90 7.51
CA ALA A 13 10.92 -13.14 7.36
C ALA A 13 12.38 -12.97 7.81
N HIS A 14 13.02 -11.89 7.36
CA HIS A 14 14.40 -11.56 7.75
C HIS A 14 14.56 -11.44 9.28
N HIS A 15 13.63 -10.75 9.96
CA HIS A 15 13.70 -10.61 11.41
C HIS A 15 13.39 -11.92 12.16
N ARG A 16 12.53 -12.79 11.61
CA ARG A 16 12.33 -14.15 12.15
C ARG A 16 13.60 -14.99 12.03
N GLU A 17 14.29 -14.91 10.90
CA GLU A 17 15.59 -15.60 10.70
C GLU A 17 16.65 -15.08 11.67
N LEU A 18 16.73 -13.76 11.87
CA LEU A 18 17.64 -13.15 12.84
C LEU A 18 17.32 -13.59 14.27
N SER A 19 16.04 -13.65 14.64
CA SER A 19 15.61 -14.13 15.96
C SER A 19 16.03 -15.59 16.18
N ALA A 20 15.80 -16.45 15.18
CA ALA A 20 16.17 -17.86 15.24
C ALA A 20 17.69 -18.07 15.35
N ALA A 21 18.49 -17.24 14.69
CA ALA A 21 19.94 -17.29 14.73
C ALA A 21 20.57 -16.60 15.96
N ALA A 22 19.80 -15.82 16.72
CA ALA A 22 20.33 -15.02 17.82
C ALA A 22 20.69 -15.88 19.05
N THR A 23 21.98 -15.84 19.42
CA THR A 23 22.50 -16.47 20.65
C THR A 23 22.21 -15.63 21.89
N LEU A 24 22.12 -14.30 21.74
CA LEU A 24 21.81 -13.38 22.83
C LEU A 24 20.30 -13.11 22.92
N ASP A 25 19.75 -13.27 24.12
CA ASP A 25 18.31 -13.09 24.37
C ASP A 25 17.79 -11.68 24.05
N ASN A 26 18.60 -10.65 24.28
CA ASN A 26 18.22 -9.27 23.95
C ASN A 26 18.03 -9.09 22.43
N VAL A 27 18.93 -9.65 21.62
CA VAL A 27 18.84 -9.61 20.15
C VAL A 27 17.61 -10.37 19.69
N ARG A 28 17.35 -11.56 20.25
CA ARG A 28 16.15 -12.35 19.94
C ARG A 28 14.86 -11.56 20.18
N ARG A 29 14.72 -10.96 21.36
CA ARG A 29 13.54 -10.15 21.73
C ARG A 29 13.33 -8.97 20.79
N VAL A 30 14.40 -8.26 20.42
CA VAL A 30 14.31 -7.13 19.49
C VAL A 30 13.92 -7.61 18.09
N ALA A 31 14.50 -8.71 17.62
CA ALA A 31 14.18 -9.29 16.32
C ALA A 31 12.72 -9.78 16.26
N ASP A 32 12.22 -10.44 17.30
CA ASP A 32 10.81 -10.84 17.40
C ASP A 32 9.86 -9.63 17.39
N ALA A 33 10.18 -8.59 18.16
CA ALA A 33 9.40 -7.36 18.18
C ALA A 33 9.36 -6.68 16.80
N ALA A 34 10.50 -6.65 16.11
CA ALA A 34 10.60 -6.12 14.75
C ALA A 34 9.77 -6.95 13.77
N ALA A 35 9.86 -8.28 13.82
CA ALA A 35 9.05 -9.17 12.99
C ALA A 35 7.56 -8.93 13.20
N ALA A 36 7.11 -8.81 14.45
CA ALA A 36 5.71 -8.51 14.77
C ALA A 36 5.26 -7.13 14.26
N ALA A 37 6.14 -6.12 14.30
CA ALA A 37 5.85 -4.80 13.74
C ALA A 37 5.70 -4.86 12.21
N TRP A 38 6.58 -5.58 11.52
CA TRP A 38 6.49 -5.77 10.07
C TRP A 38 5.25 -6.56 9.65
N ALA A 39 4.85 -7.57 10.42
CA ALA A 39 3.60 -8.30 10.17
C ALA A 39 2.37 -7.37 10.22
N LYS A 40 2.32 -6.47 11.23
CA LYS A 40 1.26 -5.47 11.36
C LYS A 40 1.25 -4.49 10.18
N GLU A 41 2.41 -3.99 9.79
CA GLU A 41 2.53 -3.09 8.64
C GLU A 41 2.16 -3.80 7.33
N GLY A 42 2.47 -5.10 7.21
CA GLY A 42 2.04 -5.93 6.08
C GLY A 42 0.53 -6.00 5.94
N MET A 43 -0.21 -6.19 7.03
CA MET A 43 -1.67 -6.14 7.01
C MET A 43 -2.21 -4.76 6.57
N ALA A 44 -1.58 -3.68 7.05
CA ALA A 44 -1.95 -2.33 6.65
C ALA A 44 -1.65 -2.08 5.15
N ALA A 45 -0.51 -2.54 4.67
CA ALA A 45 -0.10 -2.46 3.26
C ALA A 45 -1.06 -3.23 2.35
N ALA A 46 -1.43 -4.46 2.72
CA ALA A 46 -2.42 -5.26 2.00
C ALA A 46 -3.76 -4.51 1.87
N GLY A 47 -4.22 -3.87 2.94
CA GLY A 47 -5.43 -3.05 2.91
C GLY A 47 -5.32 -1.85 1.96
N ARG A 48 -4.19 -1.14 1.97
CA ARG A 48 -3.93 0.00 1.06
C ARG A 48 -3.90 -0.45 -0.40
N GLU A 49 -3.19 -1.54 -0.69
CA GLU A 49 -3.03 -2.07 -2.04
C GLU A 49 -4.36 -2.63 -2.59
N ALA A 50 -5.15 -3.31 -1.75
CA ALA A 50 -6.49 -3.76 -2.12
C ALA A 50 -7.41 -2.58 -2.47
N ARG A 51 -7.37 -1.48 -1.69
CA ARG A 51 -8.12 -0.26 -2.01
C ARG A 51 -7.63 0.39 -3.31
N ALA A 52 -6.31 0.49 -3.50
CA ALA A 52 -5.74 1.02 -4.73
C ALA A 52 -6.16 0.22 -5.97
N LYS A 53 -6.22 -1.12 -5.85
CA LYS A 53 -6.71 -2.00 -6.91
C LYS A 53 -8.20 -1.78 -7.19
N ARG A 54 -9.04 -1.61 -6.17
CA ARG A 54 -10.47 -1.30 -6.34
C ARG A 54 -10.68 0.03 -7.06
N VAL A 55 -10.03 1.09 -6.60
CA VAL A 55 -10.07 2.41 -7.25
C VAL A 55 -9.60 2.32 -8.71
N ARG A 56 -8.56 1.53 -9.00
CA ARG A 56 -8.08 1.32 -10.38
C ARG A 56 -9.04 0.52 -11.27
N VAL A 57 -9.85 -0.37 -10.71
CA VAL A 57 -10.87 -1.12 -11.47
C VAL A 57 -12.13 -0.27 -11.66
N GLU A 58 -12.46 0.59 -10.70
CA GLU A 58 -13.61 1.50 -10.74
C GLU A 58 -13.37 2.73 -11.63
N LEU A 59 -12.13 3.22 -11.74
CA LEU A 59 -11.76 4.16 -12.80
C LEU A 59 -11.46 3.38 -14.09
N PRO A 60 -12.27 3.51 -15.16
CA PRO A 60 -11.86 3.02 -16.46
C PRO A 60 -10.49 3.61 -16.82
N SER A 61 -9.64 2.78 -17.42
CA SER A 61 -8.39 3.20 -18.05
C SER A 61 -8.59 4.53 -18.76
N ALA A 62 -7.63 5.44 -18.64
CA ALA A 62 -7.70 6.86 -18.94
C ALA A 62 -7.94 7.23 -20.43
N ASP A 63 -8.71 6.45 -21.19
CA ASP A 63 -9.24 6.80 -22.51
C ASP A 63 -10.55 7.61 -22.44
N HIS A 64 -11.06 7.88 -21.24
CA HIS A 64 -12.21 8.79 -21.02
C HIS A 64 -11.84 10.13 -20.40
N ARG A 65 -10.59 10.59 -20.58
CA ARG A 65 -10.19 11.96 -20.23
C ARG A 65 -10.80 13.04 -21.13
N GLN A 66 -11.70 12.67 -22.06
CA GLN A 66 -12.42 13.61 -22.94
C GLN A 66 -13.89 13.86 -22.56
N LEU A 67 -14.42 13.26 -21.49
CA LEU A 67 -15.79 13.52 -21.03
C LEU A 67 -15.81 14.15 -19.64
N SER A 68 -14.95 15.15 -19.43
CA SER A 68 -15.21 16.17 -18.41
C SER A 68 -16.49 16.88 -18.84
N ALA A 69 -17.60 16.48 -18.24
CA ALA A 69 -18.88 17.19 -18.28
C ALA A 69 -18.68 18.58 -17.64
N ASN A 70 -18.07 19.50 -18.39
CA ASN A 70 -18.16 20.94 -18.12
C ASN A 70 -19.56 21.36 -18.57
N PRO A 71 -20.49 21.68 -17.65
CA PRO A 71 -21.82 22.16 -18.00
C PRO A 71 -21.79 23.62 -18.46
N ASP A 72 -20.63 24.29 -18.43
CA ASP A 72 -20.50 25.72 -18.74
C ASP A 72 -20.42 26.03 -20.25
N ARG A 73 -20.71 25.06 -21.13
CA ARG A 73 -20.79 25.27 -22.59
C ARG A 73 -22.21 25.52 -23.11
N GLY A 74 -23.14 25.90 -22.22
CA GLY A 74 -24.48 26.35 -22.58
C GLY A 74 -24.65 27.85 -22.35
N PHE A 75 -24.94 28.58 -23.43
CA PHE A 75 -25.34 30.00 -23.52
C PHE A 75 -24.22 31.05 -23.65
N ALA A 76 -23.71 31.18 -24.87
CA ALA A 76 -23.52 32.48 -25.50
C ALA A 76 -23.65 32.34 -27.04
N ASP A 77 -24.88 32.11 -27.51
CA ASP A 77 -25.28 32.50 -28.87
C ASP A 77 -26.33 33.62 -28.71
N GLY A 78 -26.13 34.74 -29.43
CA GLY A 78 -27.18 35.72 -29.71
C GLY A 78 -26.89 37.15 -29.23
N GLY A 79 -26.30 37.94 -30.13
CA GLY A 79 -26.13 39.40 -30.04
C GLY A 79 -25.35 39.95 -31.21
#